data_AF-A0A1R1XU71-F1
#
_entry.id   AF-A0A1R1XU71-F1
#
_cell.length_a   1.000
_cell.length_b   1.000
_cell.length_c   1.000
_cell.angle_alpha   90.00
_cell.angle_beta   90.00
_cell.angle_gamma   90.00
#
_symmetry.space_group_name_H-M   'P 1'
#
loop_
_entity.id
_entity.type
_entity.pdbx_description
1 polymer ?
#
loop_
_entity_poly.entity_id
_entity_poly.type
_entity_poly.pdbx_seq_one_letter_code
_entity_poly.pdbx_strand_id
1 'polypeptide(L)'
;MEMARYASIFRRQVFLSLQEFKVISRCIDYTLSEVKILGHAGLDLKFMLDQEFFPDLTQCIIKYEGRLSKLLGKAILEDTFEIVKRIPTNHDESLIRNFGTYLNPFFSK
;
A
#
# COMPACT_ATOMS: atom_id res chain seq x y z
N MET A 1 -2.34 20.57 26.84
CA MET A 1 -2.81 19.24 27.25
C MET A 1 -1.82 18.21 26.70
N GLU A 2 -1.30 17.30 27.53
CA GLU A 2 -0.16 16.44 27.17
C GLU A 2 -0.45 15.49 26.00
N MET A 3 -1.68 14.95 25.88
CA MET A 3 -2.04 14.07 24.76
C MET A 3 -2.05 14.79 23.40
N ALA A 4 -2.53 16.03 23.34
CA ALA A 4 -2.45 16.84 22.13
C ALA A 4 -1.00 17.15 21.73
N ARG A 5 -0.12 17.34 22.72
CA ARG A 5 1.33 17.52 22.48
C ARG A 5 1.95 16.24 21.94
N TYR A 6 1.64 15.09 22.53
CA TYR A 6 2.06 13.78 22.02
C TYR A 6 1.58 13.57 20.58
N ALA A 7 0.30 13.83 20.30
CA ALA A 7 -0.26 13.66 18.96
C ALA A 7 0.41 14.55 17.92
N SER A 8 0.74 15.80 18.28
CA SER A 8 1.50 16.71 17.41
C SER A 8 2.89 16.18 17.06
N ILE A 9 3.59 15.57 18.03
CA ILE A 9 4.90 14.94 17.82
C ILE A 9 4.75 13.71 16.92
N PHE A 10 3.78 12.84 17.24
CA PHE A 10 3.49 11.64 16.47
C PHE A 10 3.19 11.96 15.00
N ARG A 11 2.36 12.98 14.75
CA ARG A 11 2.03 13.46 13.41
C ARG A 11 3.28 13.82 12.60
N ARG A 12 4.21 14.56 13.20
CA ARG A 12 5.45 14.98 12.52
C ARG A 12 6.39 13.81 12.25
N GLN A 13 6.54 12.91 13.21
CA GLN A 13 7.55 11.84 13.15
C GLN A 13 7.07 10.60 12.41
N VAL A 14 5.77 10.33 12.43
CA VAL A 14 5.17 9.12 11.86
C VAL A 14 4.41 9.45 10.59
N PHE A 15 3.34 10.26 10.66
CA PHE A 15 2.46 10.51 9.52
C PHE A 15 3.06 11.39 8.41
N LEU A 16 3.90 12.36 8.75
CA LEU A 16 4.53 13.25 7.77
C LEU A 16 5.91 12.76 7.29
N SER A 17 6.40 11.67 7.85
CA SER A 17 7.65 11.05 7.41
C SER A 17 7.43 10.18 6.15
N LEU A 18 8.47 9.94 5.35
CA LEU A 18 8.43 9.02 4.22
C LEU A 18 8.48 7.53 4.64
N GLN A 19 8.02 7.21 5.86
CA GLN A 19 8.04 5.85 6.38
C GLN A 19 7.02 4.96 5.70
N GLU A 20 7.36 3.69 5.51
CA GLU A 20 6.46 2.65 5.01
C GLU A 20 5.20 2.50 5.87
N PHE A 21 4.08 2.16 5.23
CA PHE A 21 2.79 1.97 5.92
C PHE A 21 2.87 0.95 7.07
N LYS A 22 3.71 -0.09 6.91
CA LYS A 22 3.98 -1.09 7.94
C LYS A 22 4.61 -0.49 9.20
N VAL A 23 5.50 0.49 9.05
CA VAL A 23 6.13 1.18 10.19
C VAL A 23 5.09 2.04 10.91
N ILE A 24 4.28 2.77 10.16
CA ILE A 24 3.17 3.58 10.71
C ILE A 24 2.21 2.70 11.51
N SER A 25 1.80 1.54 10.97
CA SER A 25 0.95 0.57 11.68
C SER A 25 1.56 0.15 13.02
N ARG A 26 2.84 -0.23 13.03
CA ARG A 26 3.54 -0.64 14.26
C ARG A 26 3.60 0.48 15.30
N CYS A 27 3.83 1.72 14.88
CA CYS A 27 3.83 2.87 15.78
C CYS A 27 2.44 3.11 16.41
N ILE A 28 1.37 2.93 15.64
CA ILE A 28 0.00 3.02 16.14
C ILE A 28 -0.29 1.89 17.13
N ASP A 29 0.04 0.64 16.78
CA ASP A 29 -0.17 -0.53 17.65
C ASP A 29 0.55 -0.35 19.00
N TYR A 30 1.80 0.11 18.96
CA TYR A 30 2.58 0.40 20.17
C TYR A 30 1.95 1.53 21.00
N THR A 31 1.50 2.61 20.34
CA THR A 31 0.81 3.70 21.04
C THR A 31 -0.46 3.20 21.74
N LEU A 32 -1.24 2.36 21.07
CA LEU A 32 -2.47 1.79 21.62
C LEU A 32 -2.18 0.85 22.80
N SER A 33 -1.08 0.08 22.77
CA SER A 33 -0.70 -0.75 23.92
C SER A 33 -0.33 0.08 25.14
N GLU A 34 0.42 1.16 24.97
CA GLU A 34 0.77 2.07 26.07
C GLU A 34 -0.47 2.74 26.67
N VAL A 35 -1.40 3.15 25.83
CA VAL A 35 -2.65 3.80 26.28
C VAL A 35 -3.56 2.82 27.00
N LYS A 36 -3.56 1.54 26.60
CA LYS A 36 -4.27 0.50 27.33
C LYS A 36 -3.72 0.30 28.74
N ILE A 37 -2.40 0.40 28.93
CA ILE A 37 -1.77 0.35 30.25
C ILE A 37 -2.25 1.51 31.12
N LEU A 38 -2.30 2.72 30.56
CA LEU A 38 -2.85 3.89 31.26
C LEU A 38 -4.35 3.74 31.58
N GLY A 39 -5.10 3.07 30.70
CA GLY A 39 -6.50 2.71 30.94
C GLY A 39 -6.68 1.83 32.18
N HIS A 40 -5.77 0.88 32.42
CA HIS A 40 -5.80 0.07 33.66
C HIS A 40 -5.52 0.90 34.92
N ALA A 41 -4.83 2.04 34.80
CA ALA A 41 -4.60 2.99 35.88
C ALA A 41 -5.76 4.00 36.06
N GLY A 42 -6.86 3.85 35.30
CA GLY A 42 -8.03 4.72 35.36
C GLY A 42 -7.99 5.93 34.41
N LEU A 43 -7.01 6.00 33.51
CA LEU A 43 -6.89 7.05 32.50
C LEU A 43 -7.22 6.49 31.12
N ASP A 44 -8.50 6.49 30.75
CA ASP A 44 -8.90 6.12 29.39
C ASP A 44 -8.66 7.27 28.40
N LEU A 45 -7.55 7.19 27.69
CA LEU A 45 -7.13 8.18 26.71
C LEU A 45 -7.31 7.68 25.27
N LYS A 46 -7.87 6.49 25.08
CA LYS A 46 -8.01 5.87 23.76
C LYS A 46 -8.88 6.73 22.84
N PHE A 47 -10.01 7.20 23.36
CA PHE A 47 -10.93 8.06 22.60
C PHE A 47 -10.26 9.34 22.10
N MET A 48 -9.43 9.98 22.94
CA MET A 48 -8.71 11.20 22.55
C MET A 48 -7.70 10.93 21.44
N LEU A 49 -6.98 9.82 21.50
CA LEU A 49 -6.04 9.44 20.45
C LEU A 49 -6.74 9.10 19.14
N ASP A 50 -7.86 8.37 19.20
CA ASP A 50 -8.66 8.07 18.02
C ASP A 50 -9.10 9.38 17.34
N GLN A 51 -9.58 10.36 18.11
CA GLN A 51 -9.96 11.68 17.57
C GLN A 51 -8.79 12.45 16.95
N GLU A 52 -7.64 12.49 17.63
CA GLU A 52 -6.48 13.23 17.15
C GLU A 52 -5.83 12.58 15.92
N PHE A 53 -5.84 11.25 15.83
CA PHE A 53 -5.15 10.51 14.76
C PHE A 53 -6.02 10.26 13.54
N PHE A 54 -7.35 10.22 13.68
CA PHE A 54 -8.25 9.87 12.58
C PHE A 54 -8.05 10.73 11.31
N PRO A 55 -7.93 12.08 11.40
CA PRO A 55 -7.70 12.90 10.21
C PRO A 55 -6.36 12.58 9.54
N ASP A 56 -5.30 12.38 10.32
CA ASP A 56 -3.96 12.10 9.79
C ASP A 56 -3.88 10.72 9.16
N LEU A 57 -4.48 9.71 9.79
CA LEU A 57 -4.53 8.35 9.28
C LEU A 57 -5.29 8.29 7.97
N THR A 58 -6.43 8.98 7.88
CA THR A 58 -7.22 9.07 6.64
C THR A 58 -6.41 9.70 5.52
N GLN A 59 -5.74 10.83 5.79
CA GLN A 59 -4.88 11.47 4.80
C GLN A 59 -3.67 10.61 4.42
N CYS A 60 -3.11 9.87 5.38
CA CYS A 60 -1.99 8.96 5.14
C CYS A 60 -2.39 7.86 4.16
N ILE A 61 -3.54 7.21 4.38
CA ILE A 61 -4.09 6.16 3.49
C ILE A 61 -4.26 6.70 2.07
N ILE A 62 -4.92 7.85 1.91
CA ILE A 62 -5.16 8.47 0.59
C ILE A 62 -3.84 8.78 -0.14
N LYS A 63 -2.84 9.32 0.57
CA LYS A 63 -1.51 9.60 -0.02
C LYS A 63 -0.82 8.32 -0.45
N TYR A 64 -0.92 7.27 0.35
CA TYR A 64 -0.34 5.96 0.07
C TYR A 64 -0.96 5.31 -1.16
N GLU A 65 -2.28 5.31 -1.23
CA GLU A 65 -3.05 4.85 -2.38
C GLU A 65 -2.64 5.62 -3.65
N GLY A 66 -2.65 6.95 -3.60
CA GLY A 66 -2.27 7.79 -4.74
C GLY A 66 -0.83 7.56 -5.20
N ARG A 67 0.10 7.32 -4.28
CA ARG A 67 1.50 6.98 -4.61
C ARG A 67 1.58 5.61 -5.28
N LEU A 68 0.91 4.60 -4.72
CA LEU A 68 0.92 3.25 -5.24
C LEU A 68 0.31 3.18 -6.65
N SER A 69 -0.82 3.84 -6.87
CA SER A 69 -1.47 3.93 -8.18
C SER A 69 -0.57 4.57 -9.23
N LYS A 70 0.19 5.61 -8.86
CA LYS A 70 1.19 6.23 -9.76
C LYS A 70 2.34 5.29 -10.10
N LEU A 71 2.89 4.59 -9.09
CA LEU A 71 3.97 3.63 -9.30
C LEU A 71 3.52 2.45 -10.16
N LEU A 72 2.33 1.91 -9.90
CA LEU A 72 1.74 0.84 -10.69
C LEU A 72 1.48 1.30 -12.13
N GLY A 73 0.88 2.47 -12.32
CA GLY A 73 0.64 3.03 -13.65
C GLY A 73 1.95 3.22 -14.43
N LYS A 74 3.01 3.70 -13.77
CA LYS A 74 4.34 3.80 -14.36
C LYS A 74 4.89 2.42 -14.75
N ALA A 75 4.80 1.43 -13.85
CA ALA A 75 5.28 0.07 -14.10
C ALA A 75 4.56 -0.58 -15.29
N ILE A 76 3.25 -0.35 -15.44
CA ILE A 76 2.47 -0.84 -16.58
C ILE A 76 2.92 -0.18 -17.89
N LEU A 77 3.17 1.14 -17.89
CA LEU A 77 3.64 1.86 -19.08
C LEU A 77 5.07 1.47 -19.49
N GLU A 78 5.91 1.14 -18.52
CA GLU A 78 7.29 0.69 -18.73
C GLU A 78 7.37 -0.83 -19.00
N ASP A 79 6.29 -1.57 -18.83
CA ASP A 79 6.27 -3.00 -19.10
C ASP A 79 6.44 -3.24 -20.61
N THR A 80 7.47 -4.01 -20.92
CA THR A 80 7.79 -4.40 -22.29
C THR A 80 6.95 -5.57 -22.78
N PHE A 81 6.18 -6.21 -21.88
CA PHE A 81 5.34 -7.37 -22.15
C PHE A 81 6.09 -8.50 -22.89
N GLU A 82 7.39 -8.65 -22.64
CA GLU A 82 8.26 -9.62 -23.34
C GLU A 82 7.73 -11.06 -23.24
N ILE A 83 7.12 -11.44 -22.11
CA ILE A 83 6.46 -12.74 -21.92
C ILE A 83 5.31 -12.99 -22.91
N VAL A 84 4.69 -11.92 -23.38
CA VAL A 84 3.55 -11.92 -24.30
C VAL A 84 4.02 -11.80 -25.76
N LYS A 85 5.26 -11.39 -26.01
CA LYS A 85 5.73 -10.99 -27.34
C LYS A 85 5.92 -12.12 -28.34
N ARG A 86 6.16 -13.35 -27.90
CA ARG A 86 6.19 -14.55 -28.75
C ARG A 86 6.42 -15.76 -27.85
N ILE A 87 5.46 -16.67 -27.78
CA ILE A 87 5.80 -18.07 -27.51
C ILE A 87 6.23 -18.62 -28.86
N PRO A 88 7.53 -18.91 -29.08
CA PRO A 88 7.91 -19.56 -30.30
C PRO A 88 7.30 -20.95 -30.26
N THR A 89 6.45 -21.27 -31.25
CA THR A 89 5.92 -22.62 -31.45
C THR A 89 7.08 -23.47 -31.96
N ASN A 90 8.00 -23.80 -31.05
CA ASN A 90 9.17 -24.60 -31.32
C ASN A 90 8.72 -26.01 -31.71
N HIS A 91 8.52 -26.21 -33.02
CA HIS A 91 8.44 -27.48 -33.72
C HIS A 91 7.24 -28.40 -33.45
N ASP A 92 6.21 -27.95 -32.73
CA ASP A 92 4.98 -28.73 -32.59
C ASP A 92 4.00 -28.40 -33.73
N GLU A 93 3.90 -29.30 -34.72
CA GLU A 93 2.99 -29.19 -35.87
C GLU A 93 1.53 -28.97 -35.44
N SER A 94 1.13 -29.52 -34.29
CA SER A 94 -0.23 -29.38 -33.78
C SER A 94 -0.54 -27.94 -33.35
N LEU A 95 0.45 -27.23 -32.81
CA LEU A 95 0.33 -25.83 -32.41
C LEU A 95 0.40 -24.90 -33.62
N ILE A 96 1.29 -25.17 -34.58
CA ILE A 96 1.40 -24.38 -35.83
C ILE A 96 0.11 -24.47 -36.65
N ARG A 97 -0.50 -25.65 -36.75
CA ARG A 97 -1.74 -25.83 -37.52
C ARG A 97 -2.91 -25.03 -36.95
N ASN A 98 -3.01 -24.93 -35.62
CA ASN A 98 -4.14 -24.31 -34.95
C ASN A 98 -3.94 -22.80 -34.72
N PHE A 99 -2.69 -22.33 -34.62
CA PHE A 99 -2.37 -20.97 -34.18
C PHE A 99 -1.39 -20.21 -35.09
N GLY A 100 -0.86 -20.83 -36.15
CA GLY A 100 0.14 -20.23 -37.04
C GLY A 100 1.55 -20.22 -36.47
N THR A 101 2.49 -19.63 -37.20
CA THR A 101 3.91 -19.51 -36.81
C THR A 101 4.17 -18.46 -35.72
N TYR A 102 3.17 -17.59 -35.46
CA TYR A 102 3.23 -16.57 -34.42
C TYR A 102 1.86 -16.44 -33.76
N LEU A 103 1.80 -16.68 -32.45
CA LEU A 103 0.63 -16.42 -31.63
C LEU A 103 0.54 -14.91 -31.32
N ASN A 104 -0.54 -14.26 -31.76
CA ASN A 104 -0.87 -12.90 -31.37
C ASN A 104 -1.90 -12.97 -30.22
N PRO A 105 -1.54 -12.63 -28.98
CA PRO A 105 -2.39 -12.88 -27.81
C PRO A 105 -3.63 -11.97 -27.72
N PHE A 106 -3.79 -11.02 -28.65
CA PHE A 106 -4.88 -10.03 -28.64
C PHE A 106 -6.04 -10.34 -29.59
N PHE A 107 -6.03 -11.44 -30.33
CA PHE A 107 -7.16 -11.82 -31.20
C PHE A 107 -7.74 -13.18 -30.81
N SER A 108 -8.52 -13.18 -29.73
CA SER A 108 -9.64 -14.12 -29.56
C SER A 108 -10.74 -13.51 -28.69
N LYS A 109 -11.34 -12.42 -29.19
CA LYS A 109 -12.78 -12.13 -29.32
C LYS A 109 -13.02 -10.65 -29.54
#